data_AF-A0A7W0JX59-F1
#
_entry.id   AF-A0A7W0JX59-F1
#
_cell.length_a   1.000
_cell.length_b   1.000
_cell.length_c   1.000
_cell.angle_alpha   90.00
_cell.angle_beta   90.00
_cell.angle_gamma   90.00
#
_symmetry.space_group_name_H-M   'P 1'
#
loop_
_entity.id
_entity.type
_entity.pdbx_description
1 polymer ?
#
loop_
_entity_poly.entity_id
_entity_poly.type
_entity_poly.pdbx_seq_one_letter_code
_entity_poly.pdbx_strand_id
1 'polypeptide(L)'
;MALNLAGGGKHYRNADGTFNLELWRSRIDSYRDVDFSPYVTEGLVLAHYLMDEPGALKTWGGERVSRADIEEMARYSKSIWPTLPTVVRATPGWLQAGATTYQSLDIAWAQWAGPHHGAGTELTAEQFRDENVAQAKQLGLGLIFGMNYLDGGDGSSGIRGTSEHPEWWQMSAAEVLNVGTTLAQAPYSCALLSWRYEPDFESRPEVRAALDSVAAVAATRGGTSCVRDDSTSATTARAADADPAA
;
A
#
# COMPACT_ATOMS: atom_id res chain seq x y z
N MET A 1 11.56 -0.26 -3.98
CA MET A 1 11.10 0.16 -2.63
C MET A 1 10.06 1.27 -2.71
N ALA A 2 9.19 1.45 -1.72
CA ALA A 2 8.32 2.63 -1.63
C ALA A 2 8.94 3.67 -0.67
N LEU A 3 9.08 4.91 -1.12
CA LEU A 3 9.81 5.96 -0.39
C LEU A 3 8.86 6.84 0.43
N ASN A 4 9.03 6.89 1.75
CA ASN A 4 8.32 7.86 2.58
C ASN A 4 9.15 9.15 2.71
N LEU A 5 8.93 10.10 1.80
CA LEU A 5 9.65 11.38 1.77
C LEU A 5 9.20 12.33 2.89
N ALA A 6 7.93 12.25 3.31
CA ALA A 6 7.40 13.10 4.38
C ALA A 6 7.93 12.69 5.77
N GLY A 7 8.34 11.42 5.93
CA GLY A 7 8.76 10.82 7.17
C GLY A 7 7.58 10.42 8.07
N GLY A 8 7.81 10.37 9.39
CA GLY A 8 6.78 10.03 10.36
C GLY A 8 5.73 11.13 10.55
N GLY A 9 4.49 10.73 10.87
CA GLY A 9 3.33 11.63 11.03
C GLY A 9 3.55 12.83 11.96
N LYS A 10 4.44 12.73 12.95
CA LYS A 10 4.82 13.84 13.84
C LYS A 10 5.31 15.11 13.13
N HIS A 11 5.74 15.00 11.86
CA HIS A 11 6.25 16.13 11.09
C HIS A 11 5.18 16.87 10.28
N TYR A 12 3.97 16.32 10.18
CA TYR A 12 2.89 16.88 9.36
C TYR A 12 1.51 16.71 10.03
N ARG A 13 1.52 16.86 11.36
CA ARG A 13 0.32 16.96 12.18
C ARG A 13 0.23 18.36 12.79
N ASN A 14 -1.00 18.80 13.00
CA ASN A 14 -1.32 19.95 13.82
C ASN A 14 -0.96 19.69 15.29
N ALA A 15 -1.04 20.73 16.12
CA ALA A 15 -0.80 20.62 17.57
C ALA A 15 -1.80 19.68 18.27
N ASP A 16 -3.02 19.53 17.73
CA ASP A 16 -4.04 18.59 18.21
C ASP A 16 -3.85 17.15 17.70
N GLY A 17 -2.83 16.91 16.88
CA GLY A 17 -2.52 15.60 16.31
C GLY A 17 -3.25 15.25 15.01
N THR A 18 -4.15 16.12 14.52
CA THR A 18 -4.82 15.94 13.23
C THR A 18 -3.86 16.17 12.06
N PHE A 19 -4.19 15.67 10.87
CA PHE A 19 -3.37 15.82 9.67
C PHE A 19 -3.30 17.27 9.19
N ASN A 20 -2.13 17.67 8.69
CA ASN A 20 -1.92 18.97 8.06
C ASN A 20 -1.24 18.81 6.69
N LEU A 21 -1.99 19.11 5.63
CA LEU A 21 -1.53 19.01 4.24
C LEU A 21 -0.40 19.99 3.91
N GLU A 22 -0.43 21.22 4.45
CA GLU A 22 0.61 22.22 4.19
C GLU A 22 1.96 21.80 4.81
N LEU A 23 1.94 21.29 6.04
CA LEU A 23 3.13 20.73 6.67
C LEU A 23 3.64 19.52 5.88
N TRP A 24 2.75 18.63 5.42
CA TRP A 24 3.15 17.52 4.56
C TRP A 24 3.84 18.01 3.29
N ARG A 25 3.26 18.99 2.57
CA ARG A 25 3.85 19.60 1.37
C ARG A 25 5.23 20.19 1.67
N SER A 26 5.39 20.89 2.79
CA SER A 26 6.69 21.44 3.20
C SER A 26 7.76 20.35 3.40
N ARG A 27 7.38 19.15 3.86
CA ARG A 27 8.31 18.01 3.92
C ARG A 27 8.69 17.53 2.52
N ILE A 28 7.73 17.44 1.61
CA ILE A 28 7.96 17.02 0.22
C ILE A 28 8.86 18.02 -0.52
N ASP A 29 8.66 19.32 -0.29
CA ASP A 29 9.43 20.39 -0.90
C ASP A 29 10.93 20.31 -0.62
N SER A 30 11.32 19.68 0.50
CA SER A 30 12.74 19.47 0.83
C SER A 30 13.47 18.56 -0.18
N TYR A 31 12.73 17.84 -1.02
CA TYR A 31 13.26 16.92 -2.03
C TYR A 31 12.96 17.37 -3.46
N ARG A 32 12.32 18.54 -3.66
CA ARG A 32 11.74 18.97 -4.94
C ARG A 32 12.70 18.89 -6.13
N ASP A 33 13.99 19.13 -5.90
CA ASP A 33 15.02 19.14 -6.94
C ASP A 33 15.65 17.75 -7.23
N VAL A 34 15.20 16.70 -6.54
CA VAL A 34 15.65 15.32 -6.79
C VAL A 34 14.92 14.79 -8.03
N ASP A 35 15.68 14.35 -9.03
CA ASP A 35 15.13 13.60 -10.16
C ASP A 35 15.02 12.10 -9.80
N PHE A 36 13.79 11.64 -9.55
CA PHE A 36 13.51 10.22 -9.27
C PHE A 36 13.38 9.36 -10.54
N SER A 37 13.29 9.97 -11.72
CA SER A 37 12.96 9.26 -12.96
C SER A 37 13.91 8.09 -13.27
N PRO A 38 15.26 8.24 -13.15
CA PRO A 38 16.18 7.14 -13.41
C PRO A 38 15.94 5.93 -12.50
N TYR A 39 15.67 6.18 -11.21
CA TYR A 39 15.45 5.13 -10.22
C TYR A 39 14.11 4.43 -10.38
N VAL A 40 13.11 5.12 -10.93
CA VAL A 40 11.83 4.52 -11.32
C VAL A 40 12.02 3.63 -12.54
N THR A 41 12.73 4.13 -13.57
CA THR A 41 13.01 3.35 -14.80
C THR A 41 13.80 2.08 -14.51
N GLU A 42 14.77 2.14 -13.59
CA GLU A 42 15.55 0.97 -13.16
C GLU A 42 14.79 0.03 -12.22
N GLY A 43 13.59 0.40 -11.76
CA GLY A 43 12.79 -0.37 -10.81
C GLY A 43 13.30 -0.34 -9.37
N LEU A 44 14.29 0.51 -9.06
CA LEU A 44 14.82 0.68 -7.70
C LEU A 44 13.78 1.36 -6.79
N VAL A 45 13.15 2.41 -7.31
CA VAL A 45 12.06 3.14 -6.64
C VAL A 45 10.74 2.73 -7.27
N LEU A 46 9.85 2.21 -6.44
CA LEU A 46 8.54 1.71 -6.83
C LEU A 46 7.51 2.83 -6.87
N ALA A 47 7.49 3.65 -5.83
CA ALA A 47 6.50 4.68 -5.61
C ALA A 47 6.93 5.66 -4.51
N HIS A 48 6.36 6.87 -4.53
CA HIS A 48 6.27 7.76 -3.39
C HIS A 48 5.17 7.26 -2.45
N TYR A 49 5.57 6.83 -1.25
CA TYR A 49 4.69 6.48 -0.17
C TYR A 49 4.16 7.73 0.53
N LEU A 50 2.92 8.10 0.22
CA LEU A 50 2.30 9.35 0.63
C LEU A 50 1.96 9.38 2.13
N MET A 51 1.37 8.29 2.64
CA MET A 51 0.83 8.23 4.00
C MET A 51 0.56 6.83 4.51
N ASP A 52 0.83 6.67 5.80
CA ASP A 52 0.58 5.48 6.60
C ASP A 52 -0.81 5.52 7.29
N GLU A 53 -1.68 4.55 7.00
CA GLU A 53 -2.98 4.37 7.67
C GLU A 53 -3.85 5.65 7.81
N PRO A 54 -4.25 6.31 6.71
CA PRO A 54 -5.10 7.50 6.79
C PRO A 54 -6.44 7.28 7.53
N GLY A 55 -6.90 6.02 7.61
CA GLY A 55 -8.13 5.65 8.31
C GLY A 55 -7.99 5.44 9.83
N ALA A 56 -6.78 5.41 10.38
CA ALA A 56 -6.54 5.11 11.79
C ALA A 56 -6.77 6.34 12.69
N LEU A 57 -7.91 6.40 13.37
CA LEU A 57 -8.30 7.53 14.23
C LEU A 57 -7.25 7.85 15.32
N LYS A 58 -6.68 6.82 15.96
CA LYS A 58 -5.65 6.99 16.99
C LYS A 58 -4.37 7.64 16.43
N THR A 59 -4.09 7.43 15.15
CA THR A 59 -2.92 7.97 14.46
C THR A 59 -3.11 9.44 14.14
N TRP A 60 -4.34 9.90 13.90
CA TRP A 60 -4.62 11.21 13.29
C TRP A 60 -5.51 12.10 14.16
N GLY A 61 -5.24 12.17 15.47
CA GLY A 61 -5.90 13.13 16.36
C GLY A 61 -7.38 12.86 16.61
N GLY A 62 -7.85 11.62 16.39
CA GLY A 62 -9.27 11.26 16.50
C GLY A 62 -10.07 11.51 15.22
N GLU A 63 -9.44 11.98 14.15
CA GLU A 63 -10.06 12.19 12.85
C GLU A 63 -9.41 11.30 11.79
N ARG A 64 -10.12 11.00 10.70
CA ARG A 64 -9.52 10.31 9.55
C ARG A 64 -8.99 11.34 8.59
N VAL A 65 -7.84 11.07 7.98
CA VAL A 65 -7.42 11.86 6.82
C VAL A 65 -8.42 11.63 5.70
N SER A 66 -8.87 12.72 5.08
CA SER A 66 -9.91 12.61 4.06
C SER A 66 -9.34 11.98 2.79
N ARG A 67 -10.19 11.30 2.03
CA ARG A 67 -9.80 10.73 0.73
C ARG A 67 -9.45 11.82 -0.30
N ALA A 68 -10.10 12.98 -0.18
CA ALA A 68 -9.77 14.15 -0.98
C ALA A 68 -8.35 14.66 -0.68
N ASP A 69 -7.93 14.67 0.59
CA ASP A 69 -6.56 15.02 0.95
C ASP A 69 -5.56 14.02 0.37
N ILE A 70 -5.86 12.72 0.37
CA ILE A 70 -4.99 11.70 -0.23
C ILE A 70 -4.81 11.95 -1.74
N GLU A 71 -5.91 12.22 -2.46
CA GLU A 71 -5.84 12.56 -3.88
C GLU A 71 -5.05 13.85 -4.10
N GLU A 72 -5.22 14.85 -3.24
CA GLU A 72 -4.48 16.11 -3.31
C GLU A 72 -2.97 15.93 -3.02
N MET A 73 -2.60 15.05 -2.08
CA MET A 73 -1.21 14.65 -1.84
C MET A 73 -0.61 13.98 -3.07
N ALA A 74 -1.36 13.06 -3.69
CA ALA A 74 -0.94 12.39 -4.91
C ALA A 74 -0.74 13.38 -6.06
N ARG A 75 -1.72 14.27 -6.29
CA ARG A 75 -1.67 15.33 -7.29
C ARG A 75 -0.47 16.25 -7.09
N TYR A 76 -0.21 16.66 -5.84
CA TYR A 76 0.92 17.49 -5.51
C TYR A 76 2.25 16.78 -5.78
N SER A 77 2.40 15.52 -5.37
CA SER A 77 3.58 14.70 -5.68
C SER A 77 3.83 14.62 -7.20
N LYS A 78 2.78 14.35 -7.99
CA LYS A 78 2.88 14.26 -9.45
C LYS A 78 3.23 15.58 -10.12
N SER A 79 2.86 16.71 -9.52
CA SER A 79 3.25 18.03 -10.02
C SER A 79 4.76 18.29 -9.93
N ILE A 80 5.47 17.56 -9.06
CA ILE A 80 6.92 17.62 -8.88
C ILE A 80 7.60 16.49 -9.65
N TRP A 81 7.08 15.26 -9.50
CA TRP A 81 7.63 14.05 -10.12
C TRP A 81 6.55 13.31 -10.92
N PRO A 82 6.31 13.71 -12.18
CA PRO A 82 5.23 13.11 -13.00
C PRO A 82 5.38 11.60 -13.20
N THR A 83 6.62 11.12 -13.27
CA THR A 83 6.95 9.71 -13.52
C THR A 83 6.95 8.84 -12.26
N LEU A 84 6.93 9.42 -11.06
CA LEU A 84 6.97 8.68 -9.81
C LEU A 84 5.56 8.23 -9.42
N PRO A 85 5.27 6.91 -9.34
CA PRO A 85 3.97 6.43 -8.87
C PRO A 85 3.71 6.86 -7.43
N THR A 86 2.45 7.00 -7.05
CA THR A 86 2.04 7.37 -5.70
C THR A 86 1.27 6.24 -5.04
N VAL A 87 1.56 5.99 -3.76
CA VAL A 87 0.92 4.92 -2.98
C VAL A 87 0.51 5.41 -1.59
N VAL A 88 -0.61 4.88 -1.10
CA VAL A 88 -1.08 5.07 0.27
C VAL A 88 -1.33 3.71 0.93
N ARG A 89 -0.97 3.55 2.21
CA ARG A 89 -1.26 2.34 2.98
C ARG A 89 -2.69 2.40 3.53
N ALA A 90 -3.62 2.11 2.62
CA ALA A 90 -5.03 1.92 2.88
C ALA A 90 -5.56 0.82 1.94
N THR A 91 -6.51 0.01 2.44
CA THR A 91 -7.16 -0.99 1.59
C THR A 91 -7.99 -0.30 0.50
N PRO A 92 -8.06 -0.88 -0.71
CA PRO A 92 -9.03 -0.49 -1.73
C PRO A 92 -10.45 -0.31 -1.20
N GLY A 93 -10.96 -1.22 -0.37
CA GLY A 93 -12.30 -1.10 0.22
C GLY A 93 -12.48 0.14 1.10
N TRP A 94 -11.44 0.54 1.84
CA TRP A 94 -11.48 1.81 2.55
C TRP A 94 -11.49 2.98 1.55
N LEU A 95 -10.62 2.98 0.53
CA LEU A 95 -10.57 4.04 -0.47
C LEU A 95 -11.89 4.19 -1.25
N GLN A 96 -12.62 3.10 -1.46
CA GLN A 96 -13.89 3.07 -2.19
C GLN A 96 -15.09 3.62 -1.40
N ALA A 97 -15.04 3.62 -0.07
CA ALA A 97 -16.18 4.01 0.77
C ALA A 97 -16.47 5.54 0.80
N GLY A 98 -15.93 6.33 -0.14
CA GLY A 98 -16.16 7.78 -0.23
C GLY A 98 -16.46 8.25 -1.66
N ALA A 99 -16.69 9.55 -1.83
CA ALA A 99 -17.03 10.14 -3.13
C ALA A 99 -15.81 10.54 -3.98
N THR A 100 -14.59 10.31 -3.49
CA THR A 100 -13.36 10.70 -4.19
C THR A 100 -13.08 9.77 -5.36
N THR A 101 -12.89 10.36 -6.54
CA THR A 101 -12.31 9.67 -7.70
C THR A 101 -10.80 9.92 -7.69
N TYR A 102 -10.03 8.85 -7.86
CA TYR A 102 -8.56 8.91 -7.84
C TYR A 102 -8.02 9.03 -9.25
N GLN A 103 -7.48 10.21 -9.58
CA GLN A 103 -6.83 10.47 -10.87
C GLN A 103 -5.31 10.46 -10.73
N SER A 104 -4.82 10.89 -9.57
CA SER A 104 -3.40 11.08 -9.29
C SER A 104 -2.84 9.99 -8.39
N LEU A 105 -3.68 9.40 -7.53
CA LEU A 105 -3.29 8.22 -6.75
C LEU A 105 -3.18 7.01 -7.68
N ASP A 106 -2.01 6.35 -7.69
CA ASP A 106 -1.75 5.22 -8.58
C ASP A 106 -2.07 3.88 -7.93
N ILE A 107 -1.73 3.73 -6.64
CA ILE A 107 -1.64 2.44 -5.98
C ILE A 107 -2.29 2.49 -4.58
N ALA A 108 -3.12 1.49 -4.30
CA ALA A 108 -3.55 1.17 -2.95
C ALA A 108 -2.62 0.13 -2.34
N TRP A 109 -2.33 0.23 -1.04
CA TRP A 109 -1.58 -0.79 -0.31
C TRP A 109 -2.44 -1.43 0.78
N ALA A 110 -2.88 -2.65 0.49
CA ALA A 110 -3.65 -3.50 1.40
C ALA A 110 -2.70 -4.37 2.23
N GLN A 111 -2.65 -4.13 3.54
CA GLN A 111 -1.82 -4.91 4.45
C GLN A 111 -2.66 -5.93 5.22
N TRP A 112 -2.22 -7.18 5.18
CA TRP A 112 -2.68 -8.24 6.08
C TRP A 112 -2.20 -7.97 7.50
N ALA A 113 -3.14 -7.78 8.42
CA ALA A 113 -2.93 -7.59 9.84
C ALA A 113 -3.35 -8.82 10.68
N GLY A 114 -3.61 -9.97 10.04
CA GLY A 114 -3.99 -11.19 10.75
C GLY A 114 -5.50 -11.33 10.97
N PRO A 115 -5.92 -12.49 11.51
CA PRO A 115 -7.33 -12.83 11.69
C PRO A 115 -7.98 -12.13 12.89
N HIS A 116 -7.20 -11.50 13.77
CA HIS A 116 -7.68 -10.99 15.06
C HIS A 116 -7.85 -9.47 15.11
N HIS A 117 -7.32 -8.72 14.14
CA HIS A 117 -7.44 -7.27 14.12
C HIS A 117 -7.12 -6.68 12.75
N GLY A 118 -7.47 -5.40 12.58
CA GLY A 118 -7.16 -4.66 11.37
C GLY A 118 -7.73 -5.30 10.11
N ALA A 119 -7.05 -5.05 9.00
CA ALA A 119 -7.47 -5.60 7.71
C ALA A 119 -7.02 -7.08 7.61
N GLY A 120 -7.98 -7.98 7.37
CA GLY A 120 -7.77 -9.44 7.44
C GLY A 120 -8.57 -10.12 8.56
N THR A 121 -9.14 -9.34 9.48
CA THR A 121 -10.04 -9.85 10.53
C THR A 121 -11.15 -10.69 9.92
N GLU A 122 -11.34 -11.92 10.45
CA GLU A 122 -12.35 -12.89 9.99
C GLU A 122 -12.24 -13.36 8.53
N LEU A 123 -11.15 -13.03 7.84
CA LEU A 123 -10.90 -13.48 6.47
C LEU A 123 -9.84 -14.57 6.43
N THR A 124 -9.89 -15.44 5.42
CA THR A 124 -8.72 -16.19 4.98
C THR A 124 -7.80 -15.28 4.14
N ALA A 125 -6.55 -15.72 3.94
CA ALA A 125 -5.62 -15.01 3.07
C ALA A 125 -6.15 -14.87 1.62
N GLU A 126 -6.86 -15.89 1.13
CA GLU A 126 -7.46 -15.90 -0.21
C GLU A 126 -8.61 -14.90 -0.30
N GLN A 127 -9.50 -14.88 0.70
CA GLN A 127 -10.61 -13.93 0.74
C GLN A 127 -10.07 -12.49 0.77
N PHE A 128 -9.11 -12.21 1.65
CA PHE A 128 -8.47 -10.91 1.70
C PHE A 128 -7.81 -10.54 0.37
N ARG A 129 -7.09 -11.46 -0.27
CA ARG A 129 -6.48 -11.24 -1.58
C ARG A 129 -7.53 -10.89 -2.63
N ASP A 130 -8.55 -11.71 -2.75
CA ASP A 130 -9.52 -11.65 -3.84
C ASP A 130 -10.41 -10.40 -3.71
N GLU A 131 -10.82 -10.06 -2.48
CA GLU A 131 -11.56 -8.83 -2.19
C GLU A 131 -10.75 -7.58 -2.56
N ASN A 132 -9.50 -7.49 -2.10
CA ASN A 132 -8.68 -6.31 -2.37
C ASN A 132 -8.29 -6.21 -3.85
N VAL A 133 -8.08 -7.32 -4.56
CA VAL A 133 -7.88 -7.31 -6.02
C VAL A 133 -9.12 -6.79 -6.74
N ALA A 134 -10.31 -7.28 -6.38
CA ALA A 134 -11.55 -6.86 -7.02
C ALA A 134 -11.82 -5.36 -6.80
N GLN A 135 -11.63 -4.87 -5.58
CA GLN A 135 -11.84 -3.47 -5.23
C GLN A 135 -10.79 -2.55 -5.87
N ALA A 136 -9.52 -2.96 -5.93
CA ALA A 136 -8.48 -2.19 -6.61
C ALA A 136 -8.80 -2.01 -8.11
N LYS A 137 -9.25 -3.09 -8.77
CA LYS A 137 -9.73 -3.05 -10.15
C LYS A 137 -10.91 -2.09 -10.34
N GLN A 138 -11.88 -2.09 -9.42
CA GLN A 138 -13.03 -1.18 -9.48
C GLN A 138 -12.62 0.29 -9.36
N LEU A 139 -11.59 0.58 -8.57
CA LEU A 139 -11.03 1.93 -8.44
C LEU A 139 -10.05 2.30 -9.58
N GLY A 140 -9.67 1.35 -10.42
CA GLY A 140 -8.62 1.53 -11.42
C GLY A 140 -7.24 1.77 -10.82
N LEU A 141 -7.01 1.32 -9.58
CA LEU A 141 -5.74 1.48 -8.87
C LEU A 141 -4.88 0.21 -8.99
N GLY A 142 -3.57 0.39 -9.07
CA GLY A 142 -2.61 -0.67 -8.79
C GLY A 142 -2.76 -1.16 -7.34
N LEU A 143 -2.23 -2.35 -7.06
CA LEU A 143 -2.31 -2.95 -5.74
C LEU A 143 -0.93 -3.42 -5.26
N ILE A 144 -0.55 -2.96 -4.08
CA ILE A 144 0.51 -3.56 -3.28
C ILE A 144 -0.16 -4.35 -2.16
N PHE A 145 0.25 -5.60 -2.01
CA PHE A 145 -0.03 -6.32 -0.78
C PHE A 145 1.05 -6.06 0.23
N GLY A 146 0.70 -6.10 1.52
CA GLY A 146 1.72 -6.33 2.51
C GLY A 146 1.31 -7.23 3.65
N MET A 147 2.31 -7.63 4.44
CA MET A 147 2.13 -8.43 5.64
C MET A 147 2.63 -7.67 6.85
N ASN A 148 1.85 -7.64 7.92
CA ASN A 148 2.34 -7.29 9.24
C ASN A 148 2.81 -8.57 9.94
N TYR A 149 4.00 -9.08 9.62
CA TYR A 149 4.45 -10.34 10.23
C TYR A 149 4.83 -10.21 11.71
N LEU A 150 4.94 -8.98 12.21
CA LEU A 150 5.28 -8.72 13.59
C LEU A 150 4.07 -8.73 14.51
N ASP A 151 2.88 -8.36 14.02
CA ASP A 151 1.68 -8.32 14.84
C ASP A 151 0.49 -9.11 14.25
N GLY A 152 0.56 -9.51 12.98
CA GLY A 152 -0.54 -10.12 12.22
C GLY A 152 -0.59 -11.64 12.20
N GLY A 153 -0.02 -12.29 13.22
CA GLY A 153 -0.12 -13.72 13.43
C GLY A 153 -1.42 -14.15 14.12
N ASP A 154 -1.75 -15.43 14.00
CA ASP A 154 -2.89 -16.12 14.62
C ASP A 154 -2.56 -16.71 16.01
N GLY A 155 -1.33 -16.49 16.49
CA GLY A 155 -0.84 -17.01 17.77
C GLY A 155 -0.16 -18.38 17.69
N SER A 156 -0.17 -19.05 16.53
CA SER A 156 0.51 -20.34 16.35
C SER A 156 2.03 -20.25 16.52
N SER A 157 2.63 -19.07 16.38
CA SER A 157 4.05 -18.85 16.68
C SER A 157 4.38 -18.96 18.17
N GLY A 158 3.40 -18.75 19.06
CA GLY A 158 3.62 -18.61 20.50
C GLY A 158 4.42 -17.34 20.90
N ILE A 159 4.69 -16.44 19.96
CA ILE A 159 5.53 -15.25 20.19
C ILE A 159 4.66 -13.99 20.10
N ARG A 160 4.68 -13.19 21.16
CA ARG A 160 3.93 -11.93 21.21
C ARG A 160 4.38 -10.97 20.13
N GLY A 161 3.41 -10.20 19.62
CA GLY A 161 3.68 -9.13 18.68
C GLY A 161 4.54 -8.02 19.28
N THR A 162 5.01 -7.14 18.41
CA THR A 162 5.80 -5.96 18.79
C THR A 162 4.96 -4.82 19.35
N SER A 163 3.66 -4.80 19.04
CA SER A 163 2.72 -3.86 19.62
C SER A 163 2.27 -4.32 21.00
N GLU A 164 1.96 -3.38 21.90
CA GLU A 164 1.57 -3.66 23.30
C GLU A 164 0.22 -4.38 23.48
N HIS A 165 -0.42 -4.84 22.39
CA HIS A 165 -1.73 -5.48 22.45
C HIS A 165 -1.61 -6.97 22.83
N PRO A 166 -2.33 -7.45 23.86
CA PRO A 166 -2.19 -8.79 24.40
C PRO A 166 -2.78 -9.90 23.51
N GLU A 167 -3.24 -9.58 22.31
CA GLU A 167 -3.81 -10.54 21.35
C GLU A 167 -3.12 -10.45 19.98
N TRP A 168 -2.08 -9.63 19.87
CA TRP A 168 -1.31 -9.52 18.64
C TRP A 168 -0.08 -10.42 18.76
N TRP A 169 0.20 -11.12 17.67
CA TRP A 169 1.16 -12.19 17.64
C TRP A 169 2.07 -12.01 16.43
N GLN A 170 3.32 -12.41 16.57
CA GLN A 170 4.17 -12.59 15.41
C GLN A 170 3.62 -13.73 14.56
N MET A 171 3.70 -13.60 13.24
CA MET A 171 3.44 -14.72 12.35
C MET A 171 4.50 -15.81 12.55
N SER A 172 4.08 -17.06 12.58
CA SER A 172 4.94 -18.23 12.45
C SER A 172 5.49 -18.35 11.02
N ALA A 173 6.52 -19.16 10.81
CA ALA A 173 7.02 -19.42 9.45
C ALA A 173 5.96 -20.06 8.54
N ALA A 174 5.08 -20.90 9.09
CA ALA A 174 3.98 -21.50 8.35
C ALA A 174 2.96 -20.44 7.89
N GLU A 175 2.64 -19.48 8.75
CA GLU A 175 1.78 -18.35 8.38
C GLU A 175 2.45 -17.44 7.35
N VAL A 176 3.73 -17.09 7.53
CA VAL A 176 4.50 -16.29 6.55
C VAL A 176 4.48 -16.97 5.18
N LEU A 177 4.69 -18.28 5.14
CA LEU A 177 4.63 -19.05 3.90
C LEU A 177 3.21 -19.05 3.32
N ASN A 178 2.19 -19.39 4.11
CA ASN A 178 0.81 -19.51 3.64
C ASN A 178 0.27 -18.16 3.14
N VAL A 179 0.23 -17.15 4.01
CA VAL A 179 -0.26 -15.81 3.66
C VAL A 179 0.62 -15.20 2.57
N GLY A 180 1.94 -15.27 2.72
CA GLY A 180 2.86 -14.66 1.77
C GLY A 180 2.73 -15.26 0.37
N THR A 181 2.63 -16.58 0.23
CA THR A 181 2.46 -17.21 -1.09
C THR A 181 1.08 -16.93 -1.66
N THR A 182 0.02 -16.96 -0.86
CA THR A 182 -1.34 -16.61 -1.31
C THR A 182 -1.39 -15.18 -1.86
N LEU A 183 -0.85 -14.19 -1.14
CA LEU A 183 -0.80 -12.80 -1.61
C LEU A 183 0.14 -12.65 -2.82
N ALA A 184 1.31 -13.30 -2.76
CA ALA A 184 2.29 -13.29 -3.85
C ALA A 184 1.78 -13.95 -5.13
N GLN A 185 0.74 -14.77 -5.11
CA GLN A 185 0.13 -15.37 -6.30
C GLN A 185 -0.81 -14.41 -7.06
N ALA A 186 -1.21 -13.27 -6.49
CA ALA A 186 -2.18 -12.35 -7.11
C ALA A 186 -1.59 -11.62 -8.33
N PRO A 187 -1.95 -11.97 -9.59
CA PRO A 187 -1.29 -11.40 -10.78
C PRO A 187 -1.51 -9.89 -10.95
N TYR A 188 -2.61 -9.39 -10.38
CA TYR A 188 -2.96 -7.98 -10.39
C TYR A 188 -2.13 -7.13 -9.42
N SER A 189 -1.57 -7.73 -8.37
CA SER A 189 -0.68 -7.00 -7.47
C SER A 189 0.65 -6.72 -8.16
N CYS A 190 1.25 -5.57 -7.88
CA CYS A 190 2.51 -5.18 -8.49
C CYS A 190 3.71 -5.35 -7.54
N ALA A 191 3.47 -5.44 -6.24
CA ALA A 191 4.48 -5.83 -5.24
C ALA A 191 3.85 -6.48 -4.01
N LEU A 192 4.69 -7.18 -3.25
CA LEU A 192 4.42 -7.65 -1.89
C LEU A 192 5.52 -7.06 -0.98
N LEU A 193 5.10 -6.32 0.05
CA LEU A 193 6.00 -5.68 1.03
C LEU A 193 5.66 -6.15 2.45
N SER A 194 6.61 -6.07 3.37
CA SER A 194 6.32 -6.36 4.79
C SER A 194 6.53 -5.13 5.66
N TRP A 195 5.66 -4.97 6.65
CA TRP A 195 5.90 -4.09 7.79
C TRP A 195 6.36 -4.95 8.95
N ARG A 196 7.56 -4.76 9.46
CA ARG A 196 8.67 -3.94 8.96
C ARG A 196 9.93 -4.78 9.13
N TYR A 197 11.00 -4.45 8.42
CA TYR A 197 12.29 -5.12 8.61
C TYR A 197 12.66 -5.13 10.11
N GLU A 198 12.86 -6.32 10.65
CA GLU A 198 13.13 -6.60 12.05
C GLU A 198 14.11 -7.77 12.13
N PRO A 199 15.43 -7.48 12.19
CA PRO A 199 16.48 -8.47 11.90
C PRO A 199 16.36 -9.74 12.76
N ASP A 200 15.90 -9.63 13.99
CA ASP A 200 15.70 -10.80 14.87
C ASP A 200 14.57 -11.71 14.36
N PHE A 201 13.52 -11.15 13.77
CA PHE A 201 12.44 -11.92 13.14
C PHE A 201 12.93 -12.61 11.87
N GLU A 202 13.55 -11.88 10.93
CA GLU A 202 13.93 -12.43 9.62
C GLU A 202 15.21 -13.26 9.63
N SER A 203 16.06 -13.13 10.65
CA SER A 203 17.26 -13.97 10.80
C SER A 203 16.95 -15.39 11.26
N ARG A 204 15.73 -15.65 11.73
CA ARG A 204 15.27 -17.01 12.07
C ARG A 204 15.29 -17.89 10.81
N PRO A 205 16.00 -19.03 10.81
CA PRO A 205 16.18 -19.84 9.61
C PRO A 205 14.86 -20.27 8.94
N GLU A 206 13.86 -20.63 9.74
CA GLU A 206 12.54 -21.05 9.27
C GLU A 206 11.75 -19.90 8.63
N VAL A 207 11.84 -18.69 9.19
CA VAL A 207 11.22 -17.49 8.62
C VAL A 207 11.91 -17.10 7.33
N ARG A 208 13.24 -17.15 7.31
CA ARG A 208 14.02 -16.86 6.10
C ARG A 208 13.64 -17.81 4.95
N ALA A 209 13.55 -19.10 5.23
CA ALA A 209 13.13 -20.10 4.24
C ALA A 209 11.70 -19.85 3.73
N ALA A 210 10.78 -19.43 4.61
CA ALA A 210 9.43 -19.04 4.20
C ALA A 210 9.44 -17.80 3.29
N LEU A 211 10.19 -16.75 3.66
CA LEU A 211 10.33 -15.53 2.86
C LEU A 211 10.99 -15.81 1.49
N ASP A 212 12.02 -16.66 1.43
CA ASP A 212 12.66 -17.06 0.19
C ASP A 212 11.67 -17.83 -0.73
N SER A 213 10.81 -18.66 -0.15
CA SER A 213 9.74 -19.37 -0.90
C SER A 213 8.69 -18.39 -1.44
N VAL A 214 8.28 -17.41 -0.64
CA VAL A 214 7.36 -16.34 -1.07
C VAL A 214 7.97 -15.53 -2.21
N ALA A 215 9.26 -15.19 -2.11
CA ALA A 215 9.99 -14.47 -3.15
C ALA A 215 10.06 -15.28 -4.47
N ALA A 216 10.27 -16.60 -4.40
CA ALA A 216 10.27 -17.47 -5.57
C ALA A 216 8.91 -17.51 -6.28
N VAL A 217 7.81 -17.53 -5.53
CA VAL A 217 6.45 -17.41 -6.08
C VAL A 217 6.25 -16.05 -6.75
N ALA A 218 6.64 -14.96 -6.08
CA ALA A 218 6.51 -13.61 -6.63
C ALA A 218 7.32 -13.44 -7.94
N ALA A 219 8.52 -14.02 -8.01
CA ALA A 219 9.40 -13.95 -9.18
C ALA A 219 8.87 -14.70 -10.41
N THR A 220 8.03 -15.72 -10.22
CA THR A 220 7.55 -16.59 -11.31
C THR A 220 6.13 -16.29 -11.77
N ARG A 221 5.36 -15.50 -11.01
CA ARG A 221 3.94 -15.21 -11.30
C ARG A 221 3.67 -14.46 -12.61
N GLY A 222 4.60 -13.60 -13.05
CA GLY A 222 4.36 -12.66 -14.17
C GLY A 222 3.40 -11.52 -13.79
N GLY A 223 3.81 -10.68 -12.84
CA GLY A 223 2.98 -9.61 -12.26
C GLY A 223 2.75 -8.38 -13.15
N THR A 224 1.81 -7.53 -12.72
CA THR A 224 1.50 -6.23 -13.35
C THR A 224 2.50 -5.17 -12.88
N SER A 225 2.84 -4.20 -13.74
CA SER A 225 3.65 -3.03 -13.33
C SER A 225 2.96 -2.22 -12.23
N CYS A 226 3.73 -1.60 -11.33
CA CYS A 226 3.19 -0.62 -10.38
C CYS A 226 2.94 0.75 -11.02
N VAL A 227 3.39 0.96 -12.25
CA VAL A 227 3.09 2.17 -13.02
C VAL A 227 1.74 1.99 -13.70
N ARG A 228 0.83 2.95 -13.54
CA ARG A 228 -0.42 2.97 -14.32
C ARG A 228 -0.08 3.15 -15.80
N ASP A 229 -0.64 2.29 -16.64
CA ASP A 229 -0.62 2.50 -18.09
C ASP A 229 -1.62 3.60 -18.45
N ASP A 230 -1.13 4.83 -18.65
CA ASP A 230 -1.96 5.96 -19.11
C ASP A 230 -2.62 5.73 -20.48
N SER A 231 -2.18 4.69 -21.20
CA SER A 231 -2.72 4.28 -22.49
C SER A 231 -4.18 3.79 -22.43
N THR A 232 -4.69 3.39 -21.26
CA THR A 232 -6.10 2.97 -21.14
C THR A 232 -7.09 4.13 -20.96
N SER A 233 -6.63 5.31 -20.55
CA SER A 233 -7.49 6.51 -20.41
C SER A 233 -7.80 7.18 -21.76
N ALA A 234 -6.99 6.93 -22.79
CA ALA A 234 -7.18 7.53 -24.11
C ALA A 234 -8.23 6.82 -24.99
N THR A 235 -8.57 5.56 -24.70
CA THR A 235 -9.47 4.77 -25.57
C THR A 235 -10.96 5.02 -25.27
N THR A 236 -11.31 5.36 -24.03
CA THR A 236 -12.72 5.66 -23.65
C THR A 236 -13.17 7.06 -24.06
N ALA A 237 -12.26 8.03 -24.19
CA ALA A 237 -12.60 9.38 -24.65
C ALA A 237 -12.95 9.44 -26.15
N ARG A 238 -12.44 8.51 -26.97
CA ARG A 238 -12.64 8.52 -28.43
C ARG A 238 -13.94 7.84 -28.90
N ALA A 239 -14.64 7.14 -28.01
CA ALA A 239 -15.89 6.45 -28.33
C ALA A 239 -17.14 7.33 -28.13
N ALA A 240 -17.00 8.53 -27.55
CA ALA A 240 -18.12 9.44 -27.28
C ALA A 240 -18.37 10.48 -28.40
N ASP A 241 -17.47 10.60 -29.38
CA ASP A 241 -17.54 11.62 -30.46
C ASP A 241 -18.05 11.06 -31.81
N ALA A 242 -18.72 9.90 -31.81
CA ALA A 242 -19.41 9.42 -33.01
C ALA A 242 -20.79 10.09 -33.14
N ASP A 243 -20.78 11.22 -33.86
CA ASP A 243 -21.92 12.03 -34.30
C ASP A 243 -22.98 11.20 -35.09
N PRO A 244 -24.28 11.28 -34.76
CA PRO A 244 -25.34 10.76 -35.61
C PRO A 244 -25.87 11.86 -36.53
N ALA A 245 -25.34 11.93 -37.75
CA ALA A 245 -25.94 12.70 -38.84
C ALA A 245 -26.10 11.81 -40.09
N ALA A 246 -27.34 11.32 -40.30
CA ALA A 246 -28.06 11.22 -41.58
C ALA A 246 -29.42 10.55 -41.37
#